data_AF-A0A8T6TEZ7-F1
#
_entry.id   AF-A0A8T6TEZ7-F1
#
_cell.length_a   1.000
_cell.length_b   1.000
_cell.length_c   1.000
_cell.angle_alpha   90.00
_cell.angle_beta   90.00
_cell.angle_gamma   90.00
#
_symmetry.space_group_name_H-M   'P 1'
#
loop_
_entity.id
_entity.type
_entity.pdbx_description
1 polymer ?
#
loop_
_entity_poly.entity_id
_entity_poly.type
_entity_poly.pdbx_seq_one_letter_code
_entity_poly.pdbx_strand_id
1 'polypeptide(L)'
;MTIVVRALPSVGSVSEPVDAEGGGTVTVSFTLNDTSDPETVEFVWDTKSQEGGTDYPNKLVATGDGNGTWSVEFEVPNKDQEIWYRVHIIDDGNEVYSPEGMFEVNKKEKETEDDSPGFTMLLAVVAISLLALYVVTYR
;
A
#
# COMPACT_ATOMS: atom_id res chain seq x y z
N MET A 1 35.60 -34.64 -4.80
CA MET A 1 34.14 -34.42 -4.76
C MET A 1 33.92 -33.32 -3.75
N THR A 2 33.67 -32.10 -4.23
CA THR A 2 33.44 -30.94 -3.37
C THR A 2 31.94 -30.84 -3.16
N ILE A 3 31.48 -30.95 -1.92
CA ILE A 3 30.09 -30.65 -1.58
C ILE A 3 29.99 -29.12 -1.47
N VAL A 4 29.14 -28.51 -2.28
CA VAL A 4 28.79 -27.10 -2.16
C VAL A 4 27.50 -27.04 -1.34
N VAL A 5 27.56 -26.41 -0.16
CA VAL A 5 26.37 -26.08 0.61
C VAL A 5 25.84 -24.75 0.08
N ARG A 6 24.61 -24.74 -0.42
CA ARG A 6 23.91 -23.50 -0.81
C ARG A 6 23.01 -23.06 0.34
N ALA A 7 22.96 -21.75 0.58
CA ALA A 7 21.99 -21.17 1.51
C ALA A 7 20.58 -21.23 0.89
N LEU A 8 19.55 -21.26 1.74
CA LEU A 8 18.17 -21.16 1.28
C LEU A 8 17.85 -19.71 0.89
N PRO A 9 17.01 -19.50 -0.12
CA PRO A 9 16.60 -18.16 -0.51
C PRO A 9 15.85 -17.48 0.65
N SER A 10 15.99 -16.16 0.77
CA SER A 10 15.31 -15.39 1.80
C SER A 10 14.92 -14.00 1.33
N VAL A 11 13.96 -13.39 2.02
CA VAL A 11 13.59 -11.98 1.79
C VAL A 11 14.36 -11.10 2.76
N GLY A 12 14.99 -10.06 2.23
CA GLY A 12 15.66 -8.99 2.97
C GLY A 12 14.74 -7.81 3.24
N SER A 13 15.08 -6.65 2.66
CA SER A 13 14.28 -5.43 2.82
C SER A 13 12.98 -5.51 2.04
N VAL A 14 11.91 -5.01 2.67
CA VAL A 14 10.60 -4.81 2.03
C VAL A 14 10.25 -3.32 2.11
N SER A 15 9.69 -2.79 1.03
CA SER A 15 9.18 -1.44 0.88
C SER A 15 7.69 -1.53 0.55
N GLU A 16 6.88 -1.21 1.55
CA GLU A 16 5.42 -1.17 1.47
C GLU A 16 4.94 0.21 1.00
N PRO A 17 3.72 0.32 0.44
CA PRO A 17 3.13 1.61 0.13
C PRO A 17 2.91 2.43 1.40
N VAL A 18 3.30 3.70 1.35
CA VAL A 18 2.93 4.70 2.37
C VAL A 18 1.61 5.31 1.89
N ASP A 19 0.56 5.23 2.70
CA ASP A 19 -0.79 5.75 2.41
C ASP A 19 -1.48 5.10 1.19
N ALA A 20 -1.65 3.77 1.22
CA ALA A 20 -2.39 3.07 0.18
C ALA A 20 -3.86 3.54 0.12
N GLU A 21 -4.25 4.18 -0.98
CA GLU A 21 -5.64 4.57 -1.23
C GLU A 21 -6.50 3.37 -1.63
N GLY A 22 -7.64 3.19 -0.97
CA GLY A 22 -8.61 2.14 -1.28
C GLY A 22 -9.11 2.23 -2.72
N GLY A 23 -9.06 1.10 -3.44
CA GLY A 23 -9.39 1.02 -4.87
C GLY A 23 -8.28 1.58 -5.78
N GLY A 24 -7.16 2.01 -5.20
CA GLY A 24 -5.97 2.44 -5.92
C GLY A 24 -5.04 1.27 -6.25
N THR A 25 -4.08 1.54 -7.11
CA THR A 25 -2.99 0.61 -7.43
C THR A 25 -1.80 0.90 -6.51
N VAL A 26 -1.27 -0.14 -5.87
CA VAL A 26 -0.09 -0.06 -5.01
C VAL A 26 1.05 -0.89 -5.58
N THR A 27 2.27 -0.48 -5.25
CA THR A 27 3.48 -1.25 -5.55
C THR A 27 4.13 -1.70 -4.24
N VAL A 28 4.40 -2.99 -4.11
CA VAL A 28 5.24 -3.54 -3.04
C VAL A 28 6.55 -3.99 -3.67
N SER A 29 7.67 -3.54 -3.10
CA SER A 29 9.01 -3.94 -3.55
C SER A 29 9.74 -4.66 -2.43
N PHE A 30 10.51 -5.69 -2.76
CA PHE A 30 11.30 -6.43 -1.79
C PHE A 30 12.61 -6.92 -2.41
N THR A 31 13.60 -7.22 -1.56
CA THR A 31 14.90 -7.75 -2.00
C THR A 31 15.00 -9.22 -1.66
N LEU A 32 15.35 -10.05 -2.64
CA LEU A 32 15.73 -11.43 -2.39
C LEU A 32 17.22 -11.51 -2.06
N ASN A 33 17.58 -12.45 -1.19
CA ASN A 33 18.95 -12.81 -0.86
C ASN A 33 19.13 -14.31 -1.09
N ASP A 34 20.39 -14.69 -1.33
CA ASP A 34 20.79 -16.10 -1.52
C ASP A 34 20.04 -16.82 -2.66
N THR A 35 19.44 -16.05 -3.57
CA THR A 35 18.88 -16.50 -4.84
C THR A 35 19.87 -16.22 -5.96
N SER A 36 19.97 -17.09 -6.96
CA SER A 36 20.73 -16.78 -8.20
C SER A 36 19.83 -16.58 -9.40
N ASP A 37 18.79 -17.41 -9.53
CA ASP A 37 17.84 -17.39 -10.63
C ASP A 37 16.57 -18.14 -10.17
N PRO A 38 15.71 -17.50 -9.36
CA PRO A 38 14.55 -18.19 -8.79
C PRO A 38 13.59 -18.58 -9.93
N GLU A 39 13.08 -19.81 -9.87
CA GLU A 39 12.12 -20.33 -10.85
C GLU A 39 10.81 -19.54 -10.83
N THR A 40 10.38 -19.14 -9.64
CA THR A 40 9.14 -18.39 -9.44
C THR A 40 9.22 -17.59 -8.14
N VAL A 41 8.74 -16.34 -8.20
CA VAL A 41 8.59 -15.48 -7.04
C VAL A 41 7.16 -14.96 -7.05
N GLU A 42 6.39 -15.32 -6.04
CA GLU A 42 5.00 -14.93 -5.87
C GLU A 42 4.85 -14.00 -4.67
N PHE A 43 4.07 -12.95 -4.84
CA PHE A 43 3.49 -12.19 -3.74
C PHE A 43 2.10 -12.74 -3.45
N VAL A 44 1.91 -13.26 -2.26
CA VAL A 44 0.64 -13.86 -1.82
C VAL A 44 0.03 -13.02 -0.72
N TRP A 45 -1.28 -12.76 -0.79
CA TRP A 45 -1.93 -11.80 0.12
C TRP A 45 -3.41 -12.08 0.39
N ASP A 46 -3.91 -11.55 1.51
CA ASP A 46 -5.32 -11.50 1.89
C ASP A 46 -5.59 -10.31 2.83
N THR A 47 -6.83 -10.21 3.25
CA THR A 47 -7.39 -9.24 4.20
C THR A 47 -7.45 -9.79 5.64
N LYS A 48 -6.84 -10.96 5.87
CA LYS A 48 -6.79 -11.66 7.15
C LYS A 48 -5.39 -12.23 7.36
N SER A 49 -4.82 -11.99 8.54
CA SER A 49 -3.57 -12.63 8.95
C SER A 49 -3.73 -14.15 8.93
N GLN A 50 -2.67 -14.82 8.50
CA GLN A 50 -2.57 -16.28 8.48
C GLN A 50 -1.60 -16.81 9.54
N GLU A 51 -1.05 -15.97 10.42
CA GLU A 51 -0.04 -16.27 11.47
C GLU A 51 0.56 -17.70 11.40
N GLY A 52 1.65 -17.84 10.63
CA GLY A 52 2.35 -19.11 10.45
C GLY A 52 1.81 -20.02 9.34
N GLY A 53 0.68 -19.66 8.73
CA GLY A 53 0.08 -20.31 7.57
C GLY A 53 0.60 -19.80 6.23
N THR A 54 0.25 -20.52 5.17
CA THR A 54 0.65 -20.27 3.77
C THR A 54 -0.57 -20.14 2.83
N ASP A 55 -1.78 -20.17 3.39
CA ASP A 55 -3.02 -20.31 2.63
C ASP A 55 -3.63 -18.94 2.28
N TYR A 56 -2.94 -18.23 1.39
CA TYR A 56 -3.40 -16.93 0.87
C TYR A 56 -4.14 -17.12 -0.46
N PRO A 57 -5.39 -16.64 -0.59
CA PRO A 57 -6.21 -16.82 -1.78
C PRO A 57 -5.76 -15.98 -2.98
N ASN A 58 -5.09 -14.84 -2.76
CA ASN A 58 -4.63 -13.97 -3.83
C ASN A 58 -3.12 -14.18 -4.06
N LYS A 59 -2.74 -14.35 -5.32
CA LYS A 59 -1.35 -14.59 -5.73
C LYS A 59 -1.02 -13.77 -6.96
N LEU A 60 0.18 -13.20 -6.97
CA LEU A 60 0.68 -12.37 -8.05
C LEU A 60 2.14 -12.74 -8.30
N VAL A 61 2.53 -12.88 -9.56
CA VAL A 61 3.94 -13.12 -9.90
C VAL A 61 4.68 -11.80 -9.81
N ALA A 62 5.72 -11.76 -8.98
CA ALA A 62 6.58 -10.60 -8.85
C ALA A 62 7.50 -10.47 -10.08
N THR A 63 7.83 -9.24 -10.44
CA THR A 63 8.77 -8.93 -11.52
C THR A 63 10.09 -8.48 -10.92
N GLY A 64 11.20 -9.06 -11.37
CA GLY A 64 12.55 -8.79 -10.92
C GLY A 64 13.51 -9.81 -11.55
N ASP A 65 14.79 -9.74 -11.20
CA ASP A 65 15.81 -10.62 -11.74
C ASP A 65 16.77 -11.10 -10.65
N GLY A 66 16.95 -12.43 -10.55
CA GLY A 66 17.96 -13.09 -9.72
C GLY A 66 18.00 -12.64 -8.24
N ASN A 67 19.22 -12.36 -7.78
CA ASN A 67 19.49 -11.72 -6.49
C ASN A 67 19.30 -10.20 -6.63
N GLY A 68 18.29 -9.63 -5.97
CA GLY A 68 18.04 -8.20 -6.12
C GLY A 68 16.62 -7.79 -5.81
N THR A 69 16.23 -6.64 -6.36
CA THR A 69 14.92 -6.04 -6.13
C THR A 69 13.87 -6.67 -7.04
N TRP A 70 12.78 -7.09 -6.42
CA TRP A 70 11.56 -7.59 -7.04
C TRP A 70 10.40 -6.70 -6.64
N SER A 71 9.38 -6.63 -7.48
CA SER A 71 8.20 -5.83 -7.22
C SER A 71 6.93 -6.46 -7.76
N VAL A 72 5.82 -6.13 -7.12
CA VAL A 72 4.47 -6.45 -7.60
C VAL A 72 3.63 -5.18 -7.60
N GLU A 73 2.74 -5.07 -8.56
CA GLU A 73 1.73 -4.01 -8.64
C GLU A 73 0.33 -4.65 -8.63
N PHE A 74 -0.58 -4.12 -7.81
CA PHE A 74 -1.96 -4.60 -7.74
C PHE A 74 -2.95 -3.58 -7.20
N GLU A 75 -4.22 -3.79 -7.49
CA GLU A 75 -5.33 -2.97 -6.96
C GLU A 75 -5.72 -3.45 -5.55
N VAL A 76 -5.75 -2.52 -4.60
CA VAL A 76 -6.19 -2.80 -3.22
C VAL A 76 -7.70 -2.62 -3.06
N PRO A 77 -8.34 -3.29 -2.10
CA PRO A 77 -9.78 -3.14 -1.87
C PRO A 77 -10.20 -1.69 -1.60
N ASN A 78 -11.36 -1.29 -2.12
CA ASN A 78 -11.90 0.06 -1.93
C ASN A 78 -12.61 0.24 -0.57
N LYS A 79 -11.88 0.04 0.52
CA LYS A 79 -12.34 0.25 1.91
C LYS A 79 -11.15 0.27 2.87
N ASP A 80 -11.39 0.79 4.08
CA ASP A 80 -10.42 0.71 5.17
C ASP A 80 -10.20 -0.74 5.56
N GLN A 81 -8.96 -1.23 5.42
CA GLN A 81 -8.57 -2.57 5.85
C GLN A 81 -7.05 -2.77 5.85
N GLU A 82 -6.61 -3.76 6.61
CA GLU A 82 -5.25 -4.27 6.54
C GLU A 82 -5.10 -5.26 5.37
N ILE A 83 -3.91 -5.27 4.77
CA ILE A 83 -3.46 -6.28 3.81
C ILE A 83 -2.32 -7.05 4.46
N TRP A 84 -2.51 -8.35 4.59
CA TRP A 84 -1.52 -9.29 5.11
C TRP A 84 -0.91 -10.06 3.95
N TYR A 85 0.41 -10.18 3.93
CA TYR A 85 1.10 -10.77 2.79
C TYR A 85 2.35 -11.57 3.17
N ARG A 86 2.78 -12.41 2.22
CA ARG A 86 4.09 -13.07 2.22
C ARG A 86 4.66 -13.10 0.81
N VAL A 87 5.97 -13.24 0.72
CA VAL A 87 6.64 -13.61 -0.52
C VAL A 87 6.93 -15.10 -0.49
N HIS A 88 6.51 -15.79 -1.55
CA HIS A 88 6.76 -17.20 -1.79
C HIS A 88 7.82 -17.33 -2.89
N ILE A 89 8.92 -18.01 -2.60
CA ILE A 89 10.07 -18.16 -3.50
C ILE A 89 10.23 -19.65 -3.80
N ILE A 90 10.34 -19.97 -5.09
CA ILE A 90 10.72 -21.28 -5.60
C ILE A 90 12.09 -21.14 -6.25
N ASP A 91 13.11 -21.78 -5.69
CA ASP A 91 14.49 -21.76 -6.22
C ASP A 91 15.13 -23.15 -6.12
N ASP A 92 15.48 -23.75 -7.28
CA ASP A 92 16.06 -25.10 -7.40
C ASP A 92 15.24 -26.17 -6.63
N GLY A 93 13.91 -26.12 -6.78
CA GLY A 93 12.97 -26.99 -6.08
C GLY A 93 12.81 -26.74 -4.56
N ASN A 94 13.45 -25.72 -4.00
CA ASN A 94 13.21 -25.29 -2.62
C ASN A 94 12.09 -24.26 -2.58
N GLU A 95 11.10 -24.49 -1.71
CA GLU A 95 10.00 -23.56 -1.47
C GLU A 95 10.22 -22.86 -0.14
N VAL A 96 10.26 -21.52 -0.16
CA VAL A 96 10.44 -20.70 1.04
C VAL A 96 9.41 -19.58 1.09
N TYR A 97 8.87 -19.34 2.28
CA TYR A 97 8.02 -18.20 2.57
C TYR A 97 8.74 -17.19 3.44
N SER A 98 8.57 -15.91 3.14
CA SER A 98 8.96 -14.84 4.04
C SER A 98 8.15 -14.89 5.35
N PRO A 99 8.62 -14.21 6.41
CA PRO A 99 7.73 -13.76 7.49
C PRO A 99 6.53 -13.00 6.93
N GLU A 100 5.43 -13.00 7.68
CA GLU A 100 4.23 -12.24 7.33
C GLU A 100 4.51 -10.73 7.48
N GLY A 101 4.13 -9.97 6.46
CA GLY A 101 4.11 -8.51 6.45
C GLY A 101 2.68 -7.98 6.44
N MET A 102 2.53 -6.69 6.73
CA MET A 102 1.24 -6.02 6.79
C MET A 102 1.35 -4.54 6.42
N PHE A 103 0.40 -4.05 5.62
CA PHE A 103 0.21 -2.62 5.42
C PHE A 103 -1.28 -2.24 5.44
N GLU A 104 -1.56 -0.99 5.78
CA GLU A 104 -2.93 -0.46 5.87
C GLU A 104 -3.38 0.18 4.56
N VAL A 105 -4.63 -0.06 4.19
CA VAL A 105 -5.33 0.61 3.09
C VAL A 105 -6.36 1.54 3.70
N ASN A 106 -6.30 2.82 3.32
CA ASN A 106 -7.22 3.85 3.76
C ASN A 106 -8.18 4.18 2.63
N LYS A 107 -9.48 4.18 2.93
CA LYS A 107 -10.51 4.62 2.00
C LYS A 107 -10.23 6.07 1.62
N LYS A 108 -10.33 6.36 0.33
CA LYS A 108 -10.28 7.73 -0.16
C LYS A 108 -11.42 8.52 0.49
N GLU A 109 -11.09 9.40 1.43
CA GLU A 109 -12.02 10.45 1.81
C GLU A 109 -12.23 11.29 0.56
N LYS A 110 -13.48 11.33 0.09
CA LYS A 110 -13.84 12.26 -0.97
C LYS A 110 -13.61 13.64 -0.37
N GLU A 111 -12.56 14.35 -0.80
CA GLU A 111 -12.46 15.78 -0.55
C GLU A 111 -13.76 16.39 -1.04
N THR A 112 -14.65 16.73 -0.11
CA THR A 112 -15.70 17.68 -0.41
C THR A 112 -14.94 18.99 -0.57
N GLU A 113 -14.64 19.37 -1.82
CA GLU A 113 -14.54 20.79 -2.14
C GLU A 113 -15.78 21.43 -1.51
N ASP A 114 -15.56 22.21 -0.45
CA ASP A 114 -16.57 23.06 0.16
C ASP A 114 -16.84 24.23 -0.81
N ASP A 115 -17.32 23.89 -2.00
CA ASP A 115 -17.94 24.79 -2.97
C ASP A 115 -19.35 25.16 -2.49
N SER A 116 -19.53 25.34 -1.18
CA SER A 116 -20.74 25.90 -0.62
C SER A 116 -20.67 27.42 -0.70
N PRO A 117 -21.39 28.08 -1.64
CA PRO A 117 -21.50 29.54 -1.66
C PRO A 117 -22.15 30.14 -0.40
N GLY A 118 -22.59 29.31 0.56
CA GLY A 118 -23.24 29.73 1.79
C GLY A 118 -22.34 30.52 2.74
N PHE A 119 -21.05 30.16 2.88
CA PHE A 119 -20.15 30.85 3.82
C PHE A 119 -19.65 32.20 3.29
N THR A 120 -19.40 32.31 1.99
CA THR A 120 -18.99 33.57 1.35
C THR A 120 -20.14 34.58 1.27
N MET A 121 -21.38 34.14 1.03
CA MET A 121 -22.56 35.02 1.11
C MET A 121 -22.81 35.57 2.52
N LEU A 122 -22.65 34.75 3.56
CA LEU A 122 -22.87 35.20 4.94
C LEU A 122 -21.89 36.33 5.32
N LEU A 123 -20.62 36.18 4.97
CA LEU A 123 -19.58 37.21 5.18
C LEU A 123 -19.88 38.51 4.43
N ALA A 124 -20.37 38.44 3.18
CA ALA A 124 -20.75 39.61 2.41
C ALA A 124 -21.94 40.35 3.03
N VAL A 125 -22.98 39.64 3.49
CA VAL A 125 -24.15 40.25 4.14
C VAL A 125 -23.78 40.92 5.47
N VAL A 126 -22.90 40.30 6.26
CA VAL A 126 -22.40 40.89 7.52
C VAL A 126 -21.57 42.15 7.24
N ALA A 127 -20.68 42.13 6.26
CA ALA A 127 -19.85 43.29 5.90
C ALA A 127 -20.69 44.49 5.43
N ILE A 128 -21.71 44.26 4.59
CA ILE A 128 -22.62 45.32 4.11
C ILE A 128 -23.44 45.90 5.27
N SER A 129 -23.91 45.05 6.19
CA SER A 129 -24.71 45.48 7.34
C SER A 129 -23.89 46.34 8.30
N LEU A 130 -22.62 46.00 8.54
CA LEU A 130 -21.72 46.79 9.37
C LEU A 130 -21.38 48.15 8.72
N LEU A 131 -21.21 48.19 7.39
CA LEU A 131 -20.96 49.44 6.67
C LEU A 131 -22.17 50.39 6.73
N ALA A 132 -23.38 49.84 6.57
CA ALA A 132 -24.61 50.62 6.69
C ALA A 132 -24.80 51.17 8.11
N LEU A 133 -24.49 50.38 9.15
CA LEU A 133 -24.54 50.83 10.53
C LEU A 133 -23.53 51.96 10.80
N TYR A 134 -22.29 51.82 10.29
CA TYR A 134 -21.25 52.83 10.46
C TYR A 134 -21.66 54.19 9.86
N VAL A 135 -22.22 54.20 8.65
CA VAL A 135 -22.67 55.44 7.98
C VAL A 135 -23.84 56.11 8.72
N VAL A 136 -24.74 55.35 9.33
CA VAL A 136 -25.87 55.90 10.09
C VAL A 136 -25.43 56.46 11.45
N THR A 137 -24.42 55.87 12.08
CA THR A 137 -23.97 56.28 13.42
C THR A 137 -23.01 57.48 13.40
N TYR A 138 -22.33 57.75 12.28
CA TYR A 138 -21.33 58.82 12.13
C TYR A 138 -21.78 59.99 11.25
N ARG A 139 -23.09 60.26 11.17
CA ARG A 139 -23.65 61.49 10.57
C ARG A 139 -24.00 62.53 11.63
#